data_AF-A0AAW2PNS6-F1
#
_entry.id   AF-A0AAW2PNS6-F1
#
_cell.length_a   1.000
_cell.length_b   1.000
_cell.length_c   1.000
_cell.angle_alpha   90.00
_cell.angle_beta   90.00
_cell.angle_gamma   90.00
#
_symmetry.space_group_name_H-M   'P 1'
#
loop_
_entity.id
_entity.type
_entity.pdbx_description
1 polymer ?
#
loop_
_entity_poly.entity_id
_entity_poly.type
_entity_poly.pdbx_seq_one_letter_code
_entity_poly.pdbx_strand_id
1 'polypeptide(L)'
;MDLFHYMVLIPSDVLFIAHHVASLYVLTTCRYLFGHGAVAILGILVLAEVTTSCQNTWSLSRYRKVDSEKAAGVFEFLSPYFYAYFSVVRGILGPLYVYKIGLVFNSGVADGLIPRWAWVSWIVVIAGGIGGSILWVLHLWIDLYRERKTKKGLKKLS
;
A
#
# COMPACT_ATOMS: atom_id res chain seq x y z
N MET A 1 10.63 10.61 -5.14
CA MET A 1 11.79 9.70 -5.10
C MET A 1 11.50 8.54 -6.01
N ASP A 2 12.39 8.20 -6.94
CA ASP A 2 12.18 7.12 -7.91
C ASP A 2 12.87 5.81 -7.48
N LEU A 3 12.53 4.71 -8.15
CA LEU A 3 13.05 3.37 -7.86
C LEU A 3 14.58 3.30 -8.01
N PHE A 4 15.15 4.03 -8.97
CA PHE A 4 16.58 4.03 -9.22
C PHE A 4 17.36 4.64 -8.05
N HIS A 5 16.87 5.75 -7.51
CA HIS A 5 17.44 6.38 -6.32
C HIS A 5 17.42 5.42 -5.11
N TYR A 6 16.33 4.66 -4.90
CA TYR A 6 16.27 3.69 -3.81
C TYR A 6 17.22 2.50 -4.03
N MET A 7 17.30 1.94 -5.25
CA MET A 7 18.19 0.81 -5.53
C MET A 7 19.67 1.15 -5.34
N VAL A 8 20.07 2.40 -5.64
CA VAL A 8 21.48 2.81 -5.59
C VAL A 8 21.86 3.44 -4.25
N LEU A 9 20.99 4.27 -3.67
CA LEU A 9 21.33 5.10 -2.50
C LEU A 9 20.77 4.57 -1.18
N ILE A 10 19.68 3.78 -1.21
CA ILE A 10 19.00 3.26 -0.02
C ILE A 10 18.60 1.79 -0.25
N PRO A 11 19.55 0.89 -0.52
CA PRO A 11 19.26 -0.51 -0.84
C PRO A 11 18.64 -1.27 0.34
N SER A 12 18.73 -0.73 1.56
CA SER A 12 18.12 -1.28 2.76
C SER A 12 16.59 -1.24 2.75
N ASP A 13 15.97 -0.39 1.92
CA ASP A 13 14.50 -0.31 1.82
C ASP A 13 13.94 -1.34 0.83
N VAL A 14 14.18 -2.62 1.16
CA VAL A 14 13.82 -3.77 0.32
C VAL A 14 12.32 -3.84 0.03
N LEU A 15 11.49 -3.39 0.97
CA LEU A 15 10.03 -3.46 0.84
C LEU A 15 9.52 -2.43 -0.18
N PHE A 16 10.06 -1.21 -0.16
CA PHE A 16 9.75 -0.20 -1.18
C PHE A 16 10.23 -0.64 -2.56
N ILE A 17 11.46 -1.13 -2.66
CA ILE A 17 12.05 -1.59 -3.93
C ILE A 17 11.23 -2.76 -4.50
N ALA A 18 10.96 -3.79 -3.70
CA ALA A 18 10.19 -4.96 -4.13
C ALA A 18 8.78 -4.57 -4.58
N HIS A 19 8.12 -3.65 -3.88
CA HIS A 19 6.78 -3.16 -4.25
C HIS A 19 6.77 -2.47 -5.62
N HIS A 20 7.77 -1.63 -5.90
CA HIS A 20 7.85 -0.90 -7.17
C HIS A 20 8.25 -1.81 -8.32
N VAL A 21 9.17 -2.76 -8.10
CA VAL A 21 9.51 -3.81 -9.08
C VAL A 21 8.28 -4.65 -9.41
N ALA A 22 7.51 -5.08 -8.41
CA ALA A 22 6.26 -5.80 -8.60
C ALA A 22 5.24 -4.99 -9.41
N SER A 23 5.09 -3.70 -9.12
CA SER A 23 4.18 -2.80 -9.84
C SER A 23 4.61 -2.62 -11.31
N LEU A 24 5.90 -2.44 -11.56
CA LEU A 24 6.47 -2.36 -12.90
C LEU A 24 6.30 -3.68 -13.66
N TYR A 25 6.51 -4.83 -13.03
CA TYR A 25 6.27 -6.15 -13.64
C TYR A 25 4.83 -6.27 -14.14
N VAL A 26 3.85 -5.96 -13.29
CA VAL A 26 2.43 -6.06 -13.66
C VAL A 26 2.12 -5.07 -14.79
N LEU A 27 2.56 -3.81 -14.70
CA LEU A 27 2.30 -2.79 -15.72
C LEU A 27 2.93 -3.13 -17.07
N THR A 28 4.19 -3.56 -17.07
CA THR A 28 4.94 -3.85 -18.29
C THR A 28 4.35 -5.05 -19.03
N THR A 29 4.05 -6.12 -18.29
CA THR A 29 3.44 -7.32 -18.87
C THR A 29 2.04 -7.03 -19.42
N CYS A 30 1.21 -6.26 -18.72
CA CYS A 30 -0.13 -5.92 -19.21
C CYS A 30 -0.11 -5.01 -20.44
N ARG A 31 0.71 -3.94 -20.42
CA ARG A 31 0.68 -2.91 -21.46
C ARG A 31 1.50 -3.26 -22.69
N TYR A 32 2.67 -3.87 -22.50
CA TYR A 32 3.64 -4.07 -23.58
C TYR A 32 3.73 -5.51 -24.04
N LEU A 33 3.55 -6.50 -23.16
CA LEU A 33 3.62 -7.91 -23.57
C LEU A 33 2.30 -8.40 -24.16
N PHE A 34 1.16 -8.07 -23.56
CA PHE A 34 -0.15 -8.54 -24.02
C PHE A 34 -1.04 -7.45 -24.64
N GLY A 35 -0.77 -6.17 -24.39
CA GLY A 35 -1.59 -5.06 -24.91
C GLY A 35 -3.02 -4.99 -24.35
N HIS A 36 -3.36 -5.85 -23.38
CA HIS A 36 -4.69 -6.00 -22.80
C HIS A 36 -4.60 -6.07 -21.26
N GLY A 37 -5.70 -5.78 -20.55
CA GLY A 37 -5.76 -5.84 -19.08
C GLY A 37 -5.26 -4.59 -18.35
N ALA A 38 -4.65 -3.63 -19.04
CA ALA A 38 -4.15 -2.39 -18.44
C ALA A 38 -5.24 -1.59 -17.72
N VAL A 39 -6.45 -1.48 -18.28
CA VAL A 39 -7.56 -0.72 -17.66
C VAL A 39 -8.00 -1.34 -16.33
N ALA A 40 -8.04 -2.67 -16.23
CA ALA A 40 -8.35 -3.36 -14.98
C ALA A 40 -7.28 -3.07 -13.92
N ILE A 41 -6.02 -3.01 -14.31
CA ILE A 41 -4.92 -2.79 -13.35
C ILE A 41 -4.74 -1.32 -12.99
N LEU A 42 -5.11 -0.39 -13.88
CA LEU A 42 -5.13 1.04 -13.60
C LEU A 42 -6.01 1.40 -12.40
N GLY A 43 -7.11 0.67 -12.15
CA GLY A 43 -7.94 0.91 -10.96
C GLY A 43 -7.19 0.65 -9.65
N ILE A 44 -6.30 -0.35 -9.61
CA ILE A 44 -5.46 -0.62 -8.43
C ILE A 44 -4.43 0.49 -8.25
N LEU A 45 -3.86 0.99 -9.34
CA LEU A 45 -2.91 2.10 -9.31
C LEU A 45 -3.54 3.39 -8.80
N VAL A 46 -4.78 3.68 -9.20
CA VAL A 46 -5.52 4.83 -8.66
C VAL A 46 -5.71 4.68 -7.15
N LEU A 47 -6.16 3.51 -6.66
CA LEU A 47 -6.28 3.26 -5.22
C LEU A 47 -4.91 3.38 -4.50
N ALA A 48 -3.84 2.95 -5.17
CA ALA A 48 -2.49 3.07 -4.64
C ALA A 48 -2.00 4.52 -4.55
N GLU A 49 -2.31 5.35 -5.55
CA GLU A 49 -1.84 6.74 -5.62
C GLU A 49 -2.51 7.63 -4.57
N VAL A 50 -3.83 7.46 -4.39
CA VAL A 50 -4.56 8.24 -3.37
C VAL A 50 -4.05 7.89 -1.97
N THR A 51 -3.75 6.60 -1.70
CA THR A 51 -3.15 6.20 -0.42
C THR A 51 -1.71 6.66 -0.26
N THR A 52 -0.93 6.71 -1.34
CA THR A 52 0.48 7.14 -1.32
C THR A 52 0.62 8.63 -0.99
N SER A 53 -0.23 9.48 -1.54
CA SER A 53 -0.24 10.92 -1.20
C SER A 53 -0.50 11.15 0.29
N CYS A 54 -1.48 10.44 0.86
CA CYS A 54 -1.76 10.46 2.29
C CYS A 54 -0.59 9.88 3.12
N GLN A 55 -0.01 8.77 2.68
CA GLN A 55 1.10 8.10 3.34
C GLN A 55 2.36 8.97 3.38
N ASN A 56 2.66 9.69 2.31
CA ASN A 56 3.80 10.61 2.24
C ASN A 56 3.61 11.80 3.18
N THR A 57 2.40 12.38 3.20
CA THR A 57 2.06 13.48 4.12
C THR A 57 2.17 13.04 5.59
N TRP A 58 1.63 11.87 5.92
CA TRP A 58 1.74 11.28 7.25
C TRP A 58 3.19 10.97 7.62
N SER A 59 3.98 10.39 6.70
CA SER A 59 5.40 10.09 6.95
C SER A 59 6.23 11.36 7.17
N LEU A 60 5.96 12.44 6.41
CA LEU A 60 6.65 13.71 6.60
C LEU A 60 6.37 14.32 7.98
N SER A 61 5.10 14.29 8.42
CA SER A 61 4.76 14.73 9.78
C SER A 61 5.39 13.85 10.86
N ARG A 62 5.55 12.54 10.61
CA ARG A 62 6.28 11.62 11.49
C ARG A 62 7.74 12.03 11.66
N TYR A 63 8.44 12.37 10.57
CA TYR A 63 9.85 12.76 10.64
C TYR A 63 10.02 14.11 11.36
N ARG A 64 9.09 15.04 11.15
CA ARG A 64 9.15 16.38 11.78
C ARG A 64 8.69 16.43 13.23
N LYS A 65 8.12 15.35 13.78
CA LYS A 65 7.65 15.31 15.18
C LYS A 65 8.77 15.50 16.20
N VAL A 66 10.01 15.19 15.83
CA VAL A 66 11.19 15.32 16.71
C VAL A 66 11.69 16.78 16.76
N ASP A 67 11.40 17.56 15.71
CA ASP A 67 11.86 18.94 15.56
C ASP A 67 10.87 19.97 16.15
N SER A 68 9.60 19.61 16.35
CA SER A 68 8.56 20.56 16.78
C SER A 68 7.40 19.88 17.52
N GLU A 69 7.05 20.40 18.70
CA GLU A 69 5.89 19.94 19.48
C GLU A 69 4.55 20.13 18.73
N LYS A 70 4.42 21.20 17.94
CA LYS A 70 3.23 21.42 17.10
C LYS A 70 3.11 20.34 16.01
N ALA A 71 4.24 19.96 15.40
CA ALA A 71 4.26 18.88 14.41
C ALA A 71 3.94 17.52 15.06
N ALA A 72 4.40 17.28 16.29
CA ALA A 72 4.04 16.09 17.05
C ALA A 72 2.53 16.02 17.35
N GLY A 73 1.91 17.13 17.74
CA GLY A 73 0.46 17.20 17.95
C GLY A 73 -0.35 16.89 16.69
N VAL A 74 0.06 17.46 15.54
CA VAL A 74 -0.58 17.18 14.24
C VAL A 74 -0.39 15.72 13.84
N PHE A 75 0.80 15.15 14.03
CA PHE A 75 1.08 13.75 13.75
C PHE A 75 0.22 12.81 14.61
N GLU A 76 0.13 13.04 15.92
CA GLU A 76 -0.69 12.22 16.83
C GLU A 76 -2.19 12.29 16.50
N PHE A 77 -2.67 13.48 16.11
CA PHE A 77 -4.06 13.67 15.68
C PHE A 77 -4.35 13.00 14.34
N LEU A 78 -3.48 13.17 13.34
CA LEU A 78 -3.69 12.65 11.98
C LEU A 78 -3.52 11.13 11.88
N SER A 79 -2.64 10.54 12.70
CA SER A 79 -2.32 9.11 12.68
C SER A 79 -3.53 8.17 12.71
N PRO A 80 -4.49 8.27 13.66
CA PRO A 80 -5.67 7.40 13.65
C PRO A 80 -6.55 7.56 12.40
N TYR A 81 -6.69 8.77 11.86
CA TYR A 81 -7.45 8.99 10.62
C TYR A 81 -6.74 8.38 9.42
N PHE A 82 -5.43 8.56 9.34
CA PHE A 82 -4.61 7.95 8.30
C PHE A 82 -4.70 6.42 8.37
N TYR A 83 -4.56 5.81 9.56
CA TYR A 83 -4.63 4.36 9.70
C TYR A 83 -6.01 3.83 9.31
N ALA A 84 -7.09 4.50 9.73
CA ALA A 84 -8.45 4.11 9.35
C ALA A 84 -8.66 4.21 7.83
N TYR A 85 -8.27 5.33 7.23
CA TYR A 85 -8.36 5.53 5.78
C TYR A 85 -7.56 4.47 5.01
N PHE A 86 -6.32 4.22 5.44
CA PHE A 86 -5.45 3.23 4.81
C PHE A 86 -6.01 1.81 4.98
N SER A 87 -6.55 1.46 6.15
CA SER A 87 -7.23 0.19 6.40
C SER A 87 -8.46 0.00 5.51
N VAL A 88 -9.27 1.04 5.26
CA VAL A 88 -10.42 0.93 4.35
C VAL A 88 -9.96 0.72 2.90
N VAL A 89 -9.07 1.57 2.40
CA VAL A 89 -8.68 1.52 0.99
C VAL A 89 -7.87 0.25 0.69
N ARG A 90 -6.87 -0.08 1.51
CA ARG A 90 -6.01 -1.25 1.27
C ARG A 90 -6.58 -2.54 1.84
N GLY A 91 -7.33 -2.50 2.93
CA GLY A 91 -7.88 -3.69 3.59
C GLY A 91 -9.26 -4.11 3.08
N ILE A 92 -10.03 -3.21 2.45
CA ILE A 92 -11.38 -3.51 1.95
C ILE A 92 -11.45 -3.29 0.43
N LEU A 93 -11.22 -2.06 -0.03
CA LEU A 93 -11.41 -1.72 -1.45
C LEU A 93 -10.43 -2.47 -2.36
N GLY A 94 -9.16 -2.55 -1.97
CA GLY A 94 -8.13 -3.31 -2.69
C GLY A 94 -8.51 -4.78 -2.90
N PRO A 95 -8.75 -5.56 -1.83
CA PRO A 95 -9.15 -6.96 -1.93
C PRO A 95 -10.43 -7.17 -2.74
N LEU A 96 -11.46 -6.33 -2.53
CA LEU A 96 -12.71 -6.42 -3.29
C LEU A 96 -12.48 -6.19 -4.78
N TYR A 97 -11.62 -5.24 -5.13
CA TYR A 97 -11.30 -4.93 -6.51
C TYR A 97 -10.50 -6.06 -7.18
N VAL A 98 -9.50 -6.61 -6.49
CA VAL A 98 -8.72 -7.77 -6.95
C VAL A 98 -9.63 -8.98 -7.17
N TYR A 99 -10.56 -9.24 -6.24
CA TYR A 99 -11.53 -10.32 -6.37
C TYR A 99 -12.41 -10.15 -7.61
N LYS A 100 -12.95 -8.94 -7.84
CA LYS A 100 -13.75 -8.64 -9.03
C LYS A 100 -12.97 -8.84 -10.33
N ILE A 101 -11.72 -8.38 -10.38
CA ILE A 101 -10.85 -8.60 -11.55
C ILE A 101 -10.58 -10.09 -11.77
N GLY A 102 -10.31 -10.84 -10.70
CA GLY A 102 -10.12 -12.28 -10.76
C GLY A 102 -11.35 -13.00 -11.34
N LEU A 103 -12.56 -12.61 -10.94
CA LEU A 103 -13.80 -13.15 -11.51
C LEU A 103 -13.95 -12.85 -13.01
N VAL A 104 -13.59 -11.63 -13.44
CA VAL A 104 -13.66 -11.24 -14.86
C VAL A 104 -12.64 -11.99 -15.71
N PHE A 105 -11.43 -12.23 -15.20
CA PHE A 105 -10.47 -13.05 -15.93
C PHE A 105 -10.86 -14.53 -15.95
N ASN A 106 -11.47 -15.02 -14.87
CA ASN A 106 -11.93 -16.41 -14.78
C ASN A 106 -13.21 -16.70 -15.57
N SER A 107 -14.02 -15.68 -15.91
CA SER A 107 -15.23 -15.86 -16.72
C SER A 107 -14.96 -16.20 -18.19
N GLY A 108 -13.68 -16.22 -18.61
CA GLY A 108 -13.27 -16.51 -19.98
C GLY A 108 -13.43 -15.33 -20.95
N VAL A 109 -13.88 -14.16 -20.48
CA VAL A 109 -13.99 -12.94 -21.31
C VAL A 109 -12.62 -12.51 -21.89
N ALA A 110 -11.52 -12.92 -21.26
CA ALA A 110 -10.15 -12.68 -21.73
C ALA A 110 -9.48 -13.93 -22.34
N ASP A 111 -10.19 -15.05 -22.50
CA ASP A 111 -9.63 -16.27 -23.08
C ASP A 111 -9.23 -16.01 -24.55
N GLY A 112 -8.00 -16.39 -24.90
CA GLY A 112 -7.39 -16.12 -26.21
C GLY A 112 -6.67 -14.76 -26.32
N LEU A 113 -6.94 -13.80 -25.41
CA LEU A 113 -6.26 -12.50 -25.38
C LEU A 113 -5.12 -12.46 -24.36
N ILE A 114 -5.32 -13.07 -23.18
CA ILE A 114 -4.35 -13.08 -22.09
C ILE A 114 -4.13 -14.52 -21.63
N PRO A 115 -2.88 -15.04 -21.64
CA PRO A 115 -2.59 -16.38 -21.12
C PRO A 115 -2.98 -16.51 -19.66
N ARG A 116 -3.51 -17.68 -19.26
CA ARG A 116 -3.98 -17.90 -17.89
C ARG A 116 -2.90 -17.69 -16.82
N TRP A 117 -1.67 -18.14 -17.11
CA TRP A 117 -0.55 -17.96 -16.20
C TRP A 117 -0.23 -16.48 -15.94
N ALA A 118 -0.44 -15.61 -16.94
CA ALA A 118 -0.10 -14.20 -16.85
C ALA A 118 -1.03 -13.49 -15.86
N TRP A 119 -2.35 -13.60 -16.04
CA TRP A 119 -3.29 -12.94 -15.12
C TRP A 119 -3.27 -13.56 -13.72
N VAL A 120 -3.05 -14.87 -13.60
CA VAL A 120 -2.85 -15.53 -12.29
C VAL A 120 -1.65 -14.92 -11.58
N SER A 121 -0.52 -14.74 -12.29
CA SER A 121 0.68 -14.12 -11.71
C SER A 121 0.42 -12.69 -11.24
N TRP A 122 -0.37 -11.90 -11.98
CA TRP A 122 -0.72 -10.53 -11.58
C TRP A 122 -1.55 -10.51 -10.31
N ILE A 123 -2.58 -11.36 -10.22
CA ILE A 123 -3.43 -11.46 -9.03
C ILE A 123 -2.60 -11.86 -7.81
N VAL A 124 -1.68 -12.81 -7.93
CA VAL A 124 -0.78 -13.23 -6.84
C VAL A 124 0.11 -12.08 -6.38
N VAL A 125 0.75 -11.37 -7.32
CA VAL A 125 1.64 -10.24 -7.00
C VAL A 125 0.86 -9.10 -6.32
N ILE A 126 -0.33 -8.76 -6.84
CA ILE A 126 -1.17 -7.71 -6.27
C ILE A 126 -1.66 -8.11 -4.87
N ALA A 127 -2.14 -9.34 -4.70
CA ALA A 127 -2.60 -9.85 -3.42
C ALA A 127 -1.48 -9.84 -2.37
N GLY A 128 -0.25 -10.22 -2.76
CA GLY A 128 0.93 -10.12 -1.91
C GLY A 128 1.22 -8.68 -1.47
N GLY A 129 1.18 -7.72 -2.41
CA GLY A 129 1.38 -6.31 -2.09
C GLY A 129 0.31 -5.74 -1.16
N ILE A 130 -0.96 -6.14 -1.34
CA ILE A 130 -2.05 -5.78 -0.44
C ILE A 130 -1.85 -6.41 0.94
N GLY A 131 -1.50 -7.69 1.01
CA GLY A 131 -1.23 -8.39 2.27
C GLY A 131 -0.11 -7.73 3.07
N GLY A 132 1.01 -7.40 2.41
CA GLY A 132 2.10 -6.64 3.03
C GLY A 132 1.64 -5.27 3.57
N SER A 133 0.79 -4.57 2.80
CA SER A 133 0.22 -3.28 3.23
C SER A 133 -0.69 -3.41 4.45
N ILE A 134 -1.50 -4.48 4.53
CA ILE A 134 -2.37 -4.77 5.66
C ILE A 134 -1.54 -5.08 6.92
N LEU A 135 -0.52 -5.94 6.81
CA LEU A 135 0.36 -6.26 7.93
C LEU A 135 1.07 -5.01 8.46
N TRP A 136 1.52 -4.14 7.56
CA TRP A 136 2.17 -2.89 7.93
C TRP A 136 1.23 -1.93 8.68
N VAL A 137 0.01 -1.70 8.20
CA VAL A 137 -0.94 -0.82 8.91
C VAL A 137 -1.41 -1.43 10.24
N LEU A 138 -1.52 -2.76 10.33
CA LEU A 138 -1.82 -3.45 11.59
C LEU A 138 -0.71 -3.23 12.62
N HIS A 139 0.56 -3.30 12.21
CA HIS A 139 1.69 -3.00 13.07
C HIS A 139 1.61 -1.56 13.61
N LEU A 140 1.29 -0.58 12.76
CA LEU A 140 1.09 0.83 13.17
C LEU A 140 -0.06 1.01 14.17
N TRP A 141 -1.17 0.29 14.00
CA TRP A 141 -2.28 0.28 14.95
C TRP A 141 -1.86 -0.27 16.32
N ILE A 142 -1.10 -1.37 16.33
CA ILE A 142 -0.59 -2.00 17.55
C ILE A 142 0.33 -1.03 18.30
N ASP A 143 1.24 -0.37 17.60
CA ASP A 143 2.17 0.59 18.20
C ASP A 143 1.43 1.78 18.81
N LEU A 144 0.47 2.37 18.08
CA LEU A 144 -0.35 3.46 18.59
C LEU A 144 -1.17 3.06 19.83
N TYR A 145 -1.72 1.84 19.83
CA TYR A 145 -2.45 1.33 20.99
C TYR A 145 -1.53 1.14 22.19
N ARG A 146 -0.33 0.60 21.98
CA ARG A 146 0.69 0.39 23.01
C ARG A 146 1.12 1.73 23.63
N GLU A 147 1.45 2.73 22.81
CA GLU A 147 1.84 4.07 23.26
C GLU A 147 0.74 4.72 24.11
N ARG A 148 -0.53 4.65 23.65
CA ARG A 148 -1.68 5.21 24.39
C ARG A 148 -1.89 4.51 25.74
N LYS A 149 -1.69 3.19 25.81
CA LYS A 149 -1.81 2.42 27.07
C LYS A 149 -0.72 2.84 28.05
N THR A 150 0.53 2.96 27.59
CA THR A 150 1.66 3.41 28.43
C THR A 150 1.45 4.84 28.95
N LYS A 151 1.06 5.79 28.08
CA LYS A 151 0.75 7.17 28.50
C LYS A 151 -0.37 7.24 29.54
N LYS A 152 -1.44 6.43 29.38
CA LYS A 152 -2.53 6.33 30.37
C LYS A 152 -2.08 5.73 31.70
N GLY A 153 -1.17 4.75 31.68
CA GLY A 153 -0.60 4.16 32.90
C GLY A 153 0.23 5.17 33.69
N LEU A 154 1.09 5.94 33.01
CA LEU A 154 1.89 7.01 33.62
C LEU A 154 1.02 8.11 34.25
N LYS A 155 -0.05 8.55 33.56
CA LYS A 155 -1.00 9.52 34.11
C LYS A 155 -1.78 9.04 35.35
N LYS A 156 -1.89 7.74 35.58
CA LYS A 156 -2.52 7.20 36.81
C LYS A 156 -1.57 7.17 38.00
N LEU A 157 -0.27 7.33 37.78
CA LEU A 157 0.78 7.24 38.80
C LEU A 157 1.32 8.62 39.25
N SER A 158 0.98 9.71 38.54
CA SER A 158 1.27 11.08 38.95
C SER A 158 0.07 11.72 39.61
#